data_AF-A0A7C1A4Z3-F1
#
_entry.id   AF-A0A7C1A4Z3-F1
#
_cell.length_a   1.000
_cell.length_b   1.000
_cell.length_c   1.000
_cell.angle_alpha   90.00
_cell.angle_beta   90.00
_cell.angle_gamma   90.00
#
_symmetry.space_group_name_H-M   'P 1'
#
loop_
_entity.id
_entity.type
_entity.pdbx_description
1 polymer ?
#
loop_
_entity_poly.entity_id
_entity_poly.type
_entity_poly.pdbx_seq_one_letter_code
_entity_poly.pdbx_strand_id
1 'polypeptide(L)'
;MSSDVRKSAGTQGRLKKKRKESMRIYLSGDALMSLLISSAEVFKRESLGYLLGYRLEDRFIIEHAFSLQTARRKRRGVVLTHRDQKRIEPILSRFEKL
;
A
#
# COMPACT_ATOMS: atom_id res chain seq x y z
N MET A 1 15.88 32.62 57.42
CA MET A 1 17.28 32.64 56.96
C MET A 1 17.88 31.32 57.43
N SER A 2 18.32 30.36 56.63
CA SER A 2 18.95 30.41 55.31
C SER A 2 18.42 29.30 54.40
N SER A 3 18.24 29.70 53.15
CA SER A 3 18.26 28.88 51.95
C SER A 3 19.49 27.98 51.89
N ASP A 4 19.31 26.71 51.50
CA ASP A 4 20.28 26.12 50.60
C ASP A 4 19.64 25.16 49.60
N VAL A 5 19.87 25.52 48.35
CA VAL A 5 19.29 25.00 47.12
C VAL A 5 20.14 23.82 46.66
N ARG A 6 19.55 22.64 46.47
CA ARG A 6 20.14 21.59 45.61
C ARG A 6 19.13 21.16 44.57
N LYS A 7 19.12 21.94 43.48
CA LYS A 7 18.50 21.61 42.20
C LYS A 7 19.35 20.50 41.56
N SER A 8 18.93 19.24 41.66
CA SER A 8 19.59 18.17 40.92
C SER A 8 19.19 18.24 39.44
N ALA A 9 20.24 18.24 38.63
CA ALA A 9 20.23 18.46 37.20
C ALA A 9 19.39 17.42 36.46
N GLY A 10 18.74 17.89 35.39
CA GLY A 10 17.88 17.08 34.56
C GLY A 10 18.63 15.99 33.81
N THR A 11 17.94 14.87 33.66
CA THR A 11 18.20 13.93 32.58
C THR A 11 16.94 13.87 31.74
N GLN A 12 16.75 14.88 30.88
CA GLN A 12 15.82 14.76 29.77
C GLN A 12 16.36 13.68 28.84
N GLY A 13 15.89 12.45 29.05
CA GLY A 13 16.05 11.36 28.09
C GLY A 13 15.49 11.82 26.76
N ARG A 14 16.38 12.20 25.84
CA ARG A 14 16.05 12.52 24.46
C ARG A 14 15.54 11.24 23.81
N LEU A 15 14.22 11.05 23.83
CA LEU A 15 13.53 10.02 23.06
C LEU A 15 13.95 10.19 21.60
N LYS A 16 14.85 9.32 21.13
CA LYS A 16 15.29 9.27 19.74
C LYS A 16 14.04 8.98 18.92
N LYS A 17 13.55 10.00 18.21
CA LYS A 17 12.44 9.89 17.26
C LYS A 17 12.80 8.80 16.24
N LYS A 18 12.21 7.59 16.37
CA LYS A 18 12.37 6.50 15.39
C LYS A 18 11.99 7.09 14.03
N ARG A 19 12.96 7.20 13.12
CA ARG A 19 12.67 7.51 11.72
C ARG A 19 11.70 6.43 11.24
N LYS A 20 10.53 6.84 10.76
CA LYS A 20 9.62 5.94 10.07
C LYS A 20 10.36 5.47 8.82
N GLU A 21 10.88 4.25 8.85
CA GLU A 21 11.50 3.63 7.69
C GLU A 21 10.46 3.60 6.57
N SER A 22 10.77 4.24 5.45
CA SER A 22 9.86 4.31 4.32
C SER A 22 9.79 2.94 3.67
N MET A 23 8.61 2.32 3.68
CA MET A 23 8.39 1.02 3.07
C MET A 23 8.61 1.09 1.56
N ARG A 24 9.44 0.19 1.03
CA ARG A 24 9.76 0.15 -0.41
C ARG A 24 8.77 -0.75 -1.14
N ILE A 25 8.42 -0.39 -2.38
CA ILE A 25 7.55 -1.20 -3.24
C ILE A 25 8.28 -1.38 -4.56
N TYR A 26 8.42 -2.63 -5.00
CA TYR A 26 9.02 -3.01 -6.26
C TYR A 26 7.95 -3.60 -7.16
N LEU A 27 7.93 -3.19 -8.42
CA LEU A 27 7.06 -3.72 -9.46
C LEU A 27 7.91 -4.51 -10.44
N SER A 28 7.48 -5.72 -10.79
CA SER A 28 7.99 -6.43 -11.95
C SER A 28 7.71 -5.62 -13.23
N GLY A 29 8.51 -5.85 -14.27
CA GLY A 29 8.26 -5.25 -15.59
C GLY A 29 6.87 -5.59 -16.12
N ASP A 30 6.43 -6.83 -15.92
CA ASP A 30 5.12 -7.31 -16.39
C ASP A 30 3.96 -6.64 -15.64
N ALA A 31 4.09 -6.46 -14.32
CA ALA A 31 3.10 -5.74 -13.52
C ALA A 31 3.01 -4.27 -13.94
N LEU A 32 4.16 -3.63 -14.22
CA LEU A 32 4.19 -2.26 -14.74
C LEU A 32 3.47 -2.16 -16.10
N MET A 33 3.77 -3.05 -17.03
CA MET A 33 3.13 -3.07 -18.36
C MET A 33 1.62 -3.29 -18.24
N SER A 34 1.20 -4.20 -17.37
CA SER A 34 -0.21 -4.47 -17.12
C SER A 34 -0.95 -3.24 -16.54
N LEU A 35 -0.31 -2.47 -15.67
CA LEU A 35 -0.85 -1.20 -15.16
C LEU A 35 -1.02 -0.14 -16.25
N LEU A 36 -0.02 -0.02 -17.13
CA LEU A 36 -0.07 0.93 -18.25
C LEU A 36 -1.20 0.59 -19.23
N ILE A 37 -1.30 -0.68 -19.63
CA ILE A 37 -2.37 -1.17 -20.51
C ILE A 37 -3.74 -0.95 -19.86
N SER A 38 -3.88 -1.33 -18.59
CA SER A 38 -5.12 -1.14 -17.81
C SER A 38 -5.54 0.32 -17.69
N SER A 39 -4.58 1.25 -17.73
CA SER A 39 -4.85 2.69 -17.69
C SER A 39 -5.23 3.24 -19.06
N ALA A 40 -4.57 2.76 -20.12
CA ALA A 40 -4.86 3.15 -21.50
C ALA A 40 -6.25 2.69 -21.97
N GLU A 41 -6.67 1.47 -21.58
CA GLU A 41 -7.96 0.88 -21.96
C GLU A 41 -9.16 1.73 -21.55
N VAL A 42 -9.05 2.41 -20.40
CA VAL A 42 -10.17 3.16 -19.79
C VAL A 42 -10.09 4.66 -20.06
N PHE A 43 -9.51 5.08 -21.19
CA PHE A 43 -9.27 6.47 -21.58
C PHE A 43 -10.26 7.50 -21.01
N LYS A 44 -9.74 8.51 -20.30
CA LYS A 44 -10.49 9.57 -19.57
C LYS A 44 -11.36 9.09 -18.41
N ARG A 45 -11.18 7.86 -17.94
CA ARG A 45 -11.79 7.31 -16.71
C ARG A 45 -10.68 6.78 -15.81
N GLU A 46 -11.03 6.54 -14.56
CA GLU A 46 -10.11 5.93 -13.60
C GLU A 46 -9.99 4.42 -13.84
N SER A 47 -8.76 3.92 -13.74
CA SER A 47 -8.47 2.49 -13.74
C SER A 47 -8.51 1.95 -12.32
N LEU A 48 -9.03 0.74 -12.17
CA LEU A 48 -9.02 0.01 -10.92
C LEU A 48 -8.60 -1.42 -11.22
N GLY A 49 -7.80 -1.97 -10.32
CA GLY A 49 -7.33 -3.34 -10.39
C GLY A 49 -6.77 -3.81 -9.07
N TYR A 50 -6.15 -4.98 -9.12
CA TYR A 50 -5.46 -5.58 -7.98
C TYR A 50 -3.99 -5.74 -8.30
N LEU A 51 -3.18 -5.62 -7.25
CA LEU A 51 -1.74 -5.92 -7.27
C LEU A 51 -1.52 -7.20 -6.49
N LEU A 52 -0.76 -8.11 -7.06
CA LEU A 52 -0.49 -9.42 -6.49
C LEU A 52 1.01 -9.65 -6.38
N GLY A 53 1.42 -10.22 -5.25
CA GLY A 53 2.79 -10.51 -4.90
C GLY A 53 2.91 -10.72 -3.40
N TYR A 54 4.09 -10.50 -2.85
CA TYR A 54 4.41 -10.83 -1.47
C TYR A 54 5.07 -9.68 -0.72
N ARG A 55 5.05 -9.81 0.61
CA ARG A 55 5.64 -8.84 1.54
C ARG A 55 6.88 -9.46 2.18
N LEU A 56 7.98 -8.73 2.12
CA LEU A 56 9.18 -8.98 2.91
C LEU A 56 9.23 -8.01 4.11
N GLU A 57 10.23 -8.13 4.97
CA GLU A 57 10.30 -7.35 6.21
C GLU A 57 10.22 -5.82 5.96
N ASP A 58 10.91 -5.33 4.94
CA ASP A 58 11.07 -3.90 4.63
C ASP A 58 10.42 -3.45 3.30
N ARG A 59 9.87 -4.39 2.52
CA ARG A 59 9.40 -4.12 1.16
C ARG A 59 8.24 -4.99 0.70
N PHE A 60 7.52 -4.51 -0.31
CA PHE A 60 6.58 -5.31 -1.11
C PHE A 60 7.19 -5.59 -2.48
N ILE A 61 7.03 -6.82 -2.94
CA ILE A 61 7.35 -7.23 -4.31
C ILE A 61 6.03 -7.52 -5.01
N ILE A 62 5.75 -6.78 -6.08
CA ILE A 62 4.54 -6.94 -6.89
C ILE A 62 4.94 -7.64 -8.19
N GLU A 63 4.43 -8.84 -8.39
CA GLU A 63 4.75 -9.67 -9.54
C GLU A 63 3.70 -9.55 -10.65
N HIS A 64 2.44 -9.32 -10.26
CA HIS A 64 1.34 -9.22 -11.20
C HIS A 64 0.41 -8.05 -10.87
N ALA A 65 -0.20 -7.49 -11.92
CA ALA A 65 -1.26 -6.51 -11.81
C ALA A 65 -2.37 -6.86 -12.81
N PHE A 66 -3.63 -6.71 -12.42
CA PHE A 66 -4.75 -6.96 -13.33
C PHE A 66 -5.91 -6.02 -13.07
N SER A 67 -6.59 -5.59 -14.14
CA SER A 67 -7.71 -4.67 -14.08
C SER A 67 -8.99 -5.36 -13.63
N LEU A 68 -9.76 -4.67 -12.81
CA LEU A 68 -11.13 -5.07 -12.47
C LEU A 68 -12.06 -4.57 -13.57
N GLN A 69 -12.24 -5.38 -14.62
CA GLN A 69 -13.06 -5.00 -15.78
C GLN A 69 -14.50 -4.64 -15.41
N THR A 70 -15.08 -5.29 -14.40
CA THR A 70 -16.48 -5.04 -13.95
C THR A 70 -16.67 -3.75 -13.15
N ALA A 71 -15.59 -3.04 -12.80
CA ALA A 71 -15.67 -1.83 -12.01
C ALA A 71 -16.55 -0.75 -12.67
N ARG A 72 -17.48 -0.17 -11.91
CA ARG A 72 -18.27 0.98 -12.38
C ARG A 72 -17.43 2.25 -12.32
N ARG A 73 -17.04 2.74 -13.50
CA ARG A 73 -16.11 3.87 -13.66
C ARG A 73 -16.83 5.18 -13.91
N LYS A 74 -16.41 6.23 -13.22
CA LYS A 74 -16.74 7.63 -13.49
C LYS A 74 -15.45 8.38 -13.85
N ARG A 75 -15.57 9.62 -14.32
CA ARG A 75 -14.41 10.47 -14.67
C ARG A 75 -13.50 10.82 -13.48
N ARG A 76 -14.01 10.75 -12.24
CA ARG A 76 -13.30 11.11 -11.00
C ARG A 76 -13.65 10.15 -9.86
N GLY A 77 -13.78 8.88 -10.19
CA GLY A 77 -14.10 7.87 -9.19
C GLY A 77 -14.35 6.51 -9.80
N VAL A 78 -13.93 5.48 -9.08
CA VAL A 78 -14.38 4.11 -9.28
C VAL A 78 -15.23 3.67 -8.08
N VAL A 79 -16.38 3.06 -8.38
CA VAL A 79 -17.21 2.39 -7.36
C VAL A 79 -16.88 0.90 -7.37
N LEU A 80 -16.26 0.43 -6.29
CA LEU A 80 -16.17 -0.98 -5.95
C LEU A 80 -17.53 -1.46 -5.44
N THR A 81 -18.10 -2.48 -6.09
CA THR A 81 -19.30 -3.12 -5.54
C THR A 81 -18.88 -4.27 -4.63
N HIS A 82 -19.68 -4.54 -3.59
CA HIS A 82 -19.43 -5.69 -2.70
C HIS A 82 -19.39 -7.04 -3.45
N ARG A 83 -20.03 -7.12 -4.62
CA ARG A 83 -19.97 -8.31 -5.50
C ARG A 83 -18.59 -8.51 -6.14
N ASP A 84 -17.90 -7.42 -6.47
CA ASP A 84 -16.55 -7.50 -7.06
C ASP A 84 -15.55 -8.05 -6.03
N GLN A 85 -15.66 -7.59 -4.79
CA GLN A 85 -14.82 -8.08 -3.69
C GLN A 85 -15.07 -9.56 -3.37
N LYS A 86 -16.34 -10.00 -3.36
CA LYS A 86 -16.70 -11.42 -3.14
C LYS A 86 -16.18 -12.37 -4.23
N ARG A 87 -15.92 -11.88 -5.44
CA ARG A 87 -15.38 -12.71 -6.53
C ARG A 87 -13.89 -12.97 -6.37
N ILE A 88 -13.15 -12.02 -5.82
CA ILE A 88 -11.70 -12.14 -5.70
C ILE A 88 -11.26 -12.85 -4.43
N GLU A 89 -12.07 -12.77 -3.38
CA GLU A 89 -11.77 -13.36 -2.07
C GLU A 89 -11.51 -14.89 -2.13
N PRO A 90 -12.26 -15.71 -2.89
CA PRO A 90 -11.96 -17.13 -3.08
C PRO A 90 -10.71 -17.41 -3.92
N ILE A 91 -10.33 -16.48 -4.80
CA ILE A 91 -9.11 -16.59 -5.62
C ILE A 91 -7.90 -16.31 -4.75
N LEU A 92 -7.97 -15.26 -3.92
CA LEU A 92 -6.91 -14.90 -2.98
C LEU A 92 -6.72 -15.95 -1.88
N SER A 93 -7.79 -16.62 -1.43
CA SER A 93 -7.69 -17.68 -0.41
C SER A 93 -7.00 -18.95 -0.91
N ARG A 94 -6.95 -19.15 -2.23
CA ARG A 94 -6.28 -20.27 -2.89
C ARG A 94 -4.93 -19.88 -3.49
N PHE A 95 -4.56 -18.61 -3.42
CA PHE A 95 -3.30 -18.14 -3.95
C PHE A 95 -2.19 -18.54 -2.97
N GLU A 96 -1.45 -19.58 -3.30
CA GLU A 96 -0.26 -19.96 -2.55
C GLU A 96 0.75 -18.84 -2.68
N LYS A 97 1.19 -18.30 -1.53
CA LYS A 97 2.30 -17.36 -1.49
C LYS A 97 3.56 -18.15 -1.86
N LEU A 98 4.12 -17.85 -3.04
CA LEU A 98 5.47 -18.25 -3.40
C LEU A 98 6.48 -17.66 -2.40
#